data_AF-A0A1G4II56-F1
#
_entry.id   AF-A0A1G4II56-F1
#
_cell.length_a   1.000
_cell.length_b   1.000
_cell.length_c   1.000
_cell.angle_alpha   90.00
_cell.angle_beta   90.00
_cell.angle_gamma   90.00
#
_symmetry.space_group_name_H-M   'P 1'
#
loop_
_entity.id
_entity.type
_entity.pdbx_description
1 polymer ?
#
loop_
_entity_poly.entity_id
_entity_poly.type
_entity_poly.pdbx_seq_one_letter_code
_entity_poly.pdbx_strand_id
1 'polypeptide(L)'
;MTKCKEHTNAQQEATAEVLQRLPTALASLLEEGHGNANARGYIGWTGTGSAADNCDGSKTGGKGACAYYGLSSTKVNKPQWLTNLELATQAAKQLTTQKIAKQAKQTDIKHLNRTLIDLLRQSIANSKAAAARKQTPASQAKQITEAGCNNHKKNATRKTPCTWHESESDINKKCKLDPVKVE
;
A
#
# COMPACT_ATOMS: atom_id res chain seq x y z
N MET A 1 40.28 -28.18 10.54
CA MET A 1 38.93 -28.69 10.83
C MET A 1 37.93 -27.74 10.18
N THR A 2 37.33 -28.12 9.05
CA THR A 2 36.24 -27.34 8.42
C THR A 2 35.30 -28.32 7.73
N LYS A 3 34.60 -29.13 8.54
CA LYS A 3 33.58 -30.08 8.05
C LYS A 3 32.16 -29.50 8.07
N CYS A 4 31.94 -28.39 8.79
CA CYS A 4 30.69 -27.68 8.72
C CYS A 4 30.66 -26.88 7.40
N LYS A 5 29.88 -27.35 6.43
CA LYS A 5 29.72 -26.71 5.11
C LYS A 5 28.46 -25.84 5.04
N GLU A 6 27.51 -26.04 5.95
CA GLU A 6 26.27 -25.26 5.99
C GLU A 6 26.48 -23.99 6.80
N HIS A 7 26.91 -22.95 6.11
CA HIS A 7 26.66 -21.60 6.56
C HIS A 7 25.29 -21.20 6.02
N THR A 8 24.33 -20.95 6.90
CA THR A 8 23.26 -20.00 6.56
C THR A 8 23.98 -18.70 6.25
N ASN A 9 24.01 -18.32 4.97
CA ASN A 9 24.81 -17.26 4.38
C ASN A 9 25.24 -16.21 5.42
N ALA A 10 26.53 -16.18 5.77
CA ALA A 10 27.08 -15.27 6.79
C ALA A 10 26.90 -13.77 6.45
N GLN A 11 26.29 -13.46 5.30
CA GLN A 11 25.97 -12.12 4.81
C GLN A 11 24.47 -11.85 4.63
N GLN A 12 23.58 -12.82 4.89
CA GLN A 12 22.13 -12.61 4.89
C GLN A 12 21.59 -12.77 6.30
N GLU A 13 20.72 -11.85 6.73
CA GLU A 13 19.95 -12.01 7.96
C GLU A 13 19.23 -13.36 7.91
N ALA A 14 19.41 -14.18 8.95
CA ALA A 14 18.71 -15.44 9.08
C ALA A 14 17.20 -15.16 9.03
N THR A 15 16.48 -15.81 8.10
CA THR A 15 15.05 -15.59 7.99
C THR A 15 14.33 -16.14 9.22
N ALA A 16 13.15 -15.58 9.53
CA ALA A 16 12.35 -16.03 10.68
C ALA A 16 12.03 -17.53 10.62
N GLU A 17 11.92 -18.10 9.43
CA GLU A 17 11.67 -19.53 9.19
C GLU A 17 12.89 -20.39 9.59
N VAL A 18 14.10 -19.97 9.23
CA VAL A 18 15.35 -20.66 9.60
C VAL A 18 15.54 -20.61 11.12
N LEU A 19 15.36 -19.43 11.71
CA LEU A 19 15.45 -19.23 13.15
C LEU A 19 14.38 -20.02 13.92
N GLN A 20 13.27 -20.43 13.31
CA GLN A 20 12.25 -21.23 13.99
C GLN A 20 12.60 -22.72 14.06
N ARG A 21 13.23 -23.26 13.02
CA ARG A 21 13.55 -24.69 12.96
C ARG A 21 14.66 -25.08 13.92
N LEU A 22 15.67 -24.22 14.08
CA LEU A 22 16.88 -24.52 14.85
C LEU A 22 16.62 -24.72 16.36
N PRO A 23 15.96 -23.80 17.09
CA PRO A 23 15.68 -24.01 18.51
C PRO A 23 14.82 -25.24 18.76
N THR A 24 13.85 -25.50 17.88
CA THR A 24 12.97 -26.67 17.98
C THR A 24 13.78 -27.96 17.85
N ALA A 25 14.66 -28.05 16.85
CA ALA A 25 15.52 -29.22 16.67
C ALA A 25 16.46 -29.41 17.86
N LEU A 26 17.08 -28.34 18.36
CA LEU A 26 17.99 -28.41 19.51
C LEU A 26 17.25 -28.77 20.81
N ALA A 27 16.02 -28.29 21.00
CA ALA A 27 15.16 -28.69 22.10
C ALA A 27 14.75 -30.16 22.01
N SER A 28 14.48 -30.68 20.81
CA SER A 28 14.21 -32.11 20.61
C SER A 28 15.41 -32.97 20.96
N LEU A 29 16.63 -32.59 20.56
CA LEU A 29 17.86 -33.31 20.92
C LEU A 29 18.02 -33.43 22.43
N LEU A 30 17.70 -32.37 23.18
CA LEU A 30 17.72 -32.39 24.65
C LEU A 30 16.74 -33.41 25.26
N GLU A 31 15.65 -33.70 24.57
CA GLU A 31 14.61 -34.65 25.01
C GLU A 31 14.85 -36.08 24.49
N GLU A 32 15.81 -36.27 23.58
CA GLU A 32 16.19 -37.60 23.10
C GLU A 32 16.77 -38.45 24.24
N GLY A 33 16.45 -39.74 24.21
CA GLY A 33 16.91 -40.70 25.21
C GLY A 33 18.30 -41.21 24.89
N HIS A 34 19.19 -41.18 25.89
CA HIS A 34 20.56 -41.65 25.80
C HIS A 34 20.83 -42.88 26.68
N GLY A 35 21.73 -43.74 26.19
CA GLY A 35 22.07 -45.00 26.84
C GLY A 35 20.89 -45.98 26.93
N ASN A 36 21.04 -47.05 27.69
CA ASN A 36 19.99 -48.07 27.86
C ASN A 36 18.83 -47.61 28.78
N ALA A 37 19.04 -46.55 29.56
CA ALA A 37 18.07 -46.00 30.50
C ALA A 37 17.22 -44.86 29.89
N ASN A 38 17.43 -44.51 28.61
CA ASN A 38 16.79 -43.38 27.94
C ASN A 38 16.92 -42.07 28.73
N ALA A 39 18.12 -41.79 29.25
CA ALA A 39 18.38 -40.58 30.00
C ALA A 39 18.29 -39.35 29.08
N ARG A 40 17.62 -38.29 29.54
CA ARG A 40 17.43 -37.04 28.78
C ARG A 40 18.37 -35.93 29.27
N GLY A 41 18.41 -34.82 28.54
CA GLY A 41 19.22 -33.65 28.88
C GLY A 41 20.62 -33.64 28.26
N TYR A 42 20.85 -34.49 27.26
CA TYR A 42 22.10 -34.56 26.51
C TYR A 42 21.94 -33.91 25.14
N ILE A 43 23.01 -33.32 24.62
CA ILE A 43 23.16 -33.00 23.20
C ILE A 43 24.48 -33.61 22.73
N GLY A 44 24.46 -34.34 21.62
CA GLY A 44 25.66 -34.97 21.06
C GLY A 44 25.56 -36.49 21.13
N TRP A 45 26.69 -37.16 21.32
CA TRP A 45 26.73 -38.63 21.33
C TRP A 45 27.14 -39.18 22.70
N THR A 46 26.50 -40.28 23.10
CA THR A 46 26.86 -41.11 24.26
C THR A 46 26.98 -42.56 23.84
N GLY A 47 27.83 -43.33 24.51
CA GLY A 47 27.94 -44.78 24.28
C GLY A 47 26.62 -45.52 24.40
N THR A 48 26.42 -46.52 23.54
CA THR A 48 25.25 -47.42 23.56
C THR A 48 25.59 -48.70 24.33
N GLY A 49 24.58 -49.34 24.94
CA GLY A 49 24.75 -50.61 25.69
C GLY A 49 25.07 -50.45 27.19
N SER A 50 25.15 -49.23 27.70
CA SER A 50 25.23 -48.92 29.13
C SER A 50 24.34 -47.71 29.46
N ALA A 51 24.15 -47.41 30.74
CA ALA A 51 23.50 -46.16 31.14
C ALA A 51 24.33 -44.97 30.63
N ALA A 52 23.67 -43.88 30.25
CA ALA A 52 24.38 -42.67 29.85
C ALA A 52 25.21 -42.13 31.03
N ASP A 53 26.45 -41.71 30.75
CA ASP A 53 27.41 -41.23 31.75
C ASP A 53 28.06 -39.92 31.26
N ASN A 54 29.13 -39.49 31.91
CA ASN A 54 29.81 -38.21 31.72
C ASN A 54 30.15 -37.88 30.26
N CYS A 55 30.00 -36.59 29.95
CA CYS A 55 30.41 -36.00 28.68
C CYS A 55 31.90 -35.61 28.67
N ASP A 56 32.79 -36.58 28.86
CA ASP A 56 34.24 -36.37 28.91
C ASP A 56 34.96 -36.67 27.56
N GLY A 57 34.21 -37.05 26.53
CA GLY A 57 34.74 -37.43 25.22
C GLY A 57 35.23 -38.88 25.12
N SER A 58 35.21 -39.65 26.21
CA SER A 58 35.48 -41.09 26.16
C SER A 58 34.35 -41.86 25.49
N LYS A 59 34.67 -43.00 24.89
CA LYS A 59 33.70 -43.92 24.26
C LYS A 59 33.32 -45.13 25.11
N THR A 60 33.78 -45.19 26.36
CA THR A 60 33.60 -46.33 27.25
C THR A 60 32.47 -46.12 28.25
N GLY A 61 31.75 -47.18 28.63
CA GLY A 61 30.81 -47.16 29.75
C GLY A 61 29.65 -46.17 29.63
N GLY A 62 29.16 -45.87 28.42
CA GLY A 62 28.05 -44.92 28.21
C GLY A 62 28.45 -43.43 28.20
N LYS A 63 29.74 -43.13 28.36
CA LYS A 63 30.31 -41.78 28.19
C LYS A 63 30.31 -41.35 26.72
N GLY A 64 30.55 -40.08 26.46
CA GLY A 64 30.65 -39.62 25.07
C GLY A 64 31.04 -38.16 24.85
N ALA A 65 31.08 -37.80 23.58
CA ALA A 65 31.24 -36.43 23.11
C ALA A 65 29.86 -35.74 23.11
N CYS A 66 29.46 -35.25 24.28
CA CYS A 66 28.17 -34.63 24.50
C CYS A 66 28.28 -33.35 25.34
N ALA A 67 27.15 -32.68 25.53
CA ALA A 67 26.93 -31.70 26.59
C ALA A 67 25.73 -32.16 27.41
N TYR A 68 25.85 -32.16 28.74
CA TYR A 68 24.78 -32.55 29.65
C TYR A 68 24.27 -31.35 30.43
N TYR A 69 22.95 -31.16 30.42
CA TYR A 69 22.27 -30.04 31.09
C TYR A 69 21.43 -30.50 32.29
N GLY A 70 21.18 -31.81 32.40
CA GLY A 70 20.44 -32.38 33.51
C GLY A 70 18.93 -32.13 33.45
N LEU A 71 18.26 -32.59 34.51
CA LEU A 71 16.83 -32.41 34.72
C LEU A 71 16.59 -31.63 36.01
N SER A 72 15.54 -30.82 36.02
CA SER A 72 14.92 -30.29 37.23
C SER A 72 13.63 -31.07 37.47
N SER A 73 13.63 -31.92 38.49
CA SER A 73 12.60 -32.94 38.71
C SER A 73 12.44 -33.85 37.48
N THR A 74 11.39 -33.65 36.68
CA THR A 74 11.09 -34.45 35.49
C THR A 74 11.27 -33.70 34.17
N LYS A 75 11.68 -32.43 34.23
CA LYS A 75 11.85 -31.56 33.07
C LYS A 75 13.32 -31.40 32.72
N VAL A 76 13.67 -31.49 31.45
CA VAL A 76 15.03 -31.20 31.00
C VAL A 76 15.36 -29.74 31.25
N ASN A 77 16.55 -29.49 31.80
CA ASN A 77 17.04 -28.14 31.99
C ASN A 77 17.39 -27.54 30.63
N LYS A 78 16.65 -26.51 30.24
CA LYS A 78 16.93 -25.75 29.04
C LYS A 78 18.09 -24.77 29.30
N PRO A 79 19.18 -24.82 28.51
CA PRO A 79 20.26 -23.85 28.67
C PRO A 79 19.87 -22.46 28.18
N GLN A 80 20.46 -21.43 28.79
CA GLN A 80 20.10 -20.04 28.52
C GLN A 80 20.35 -19.62 27.07
N TRP A 81 21.38 -20.17 26.41
CA TRP A 81 21.64 -19.88 25.00
C TRP A 81 20.50 -20.35 24.09
N LEU A 82 19.80 -21.44 24.45
CA LEU A 82 18.66 -21.94 23.68
C LEU A 82 17.44 -21.03 23.88
N THR A 83 17.21 -20.56 25.12
CA THR A 83 16.21 -19.53 25.42
C THR A 83 16.45 -18.25 24.62
N ASN A 84 17.69 -17.78 24.56
CA ASN A 84 18.05 -16.58 23.79
C ASN A 84 17.78 -16.76 22.29
N LEU A 85 18.03 -17.96 21.75
CA LEU A 85 17.74 -18.27 20.36
C LEU A 85 16.23 -18.24 20.09
N GLU A 86 15.40 -18.80 20.98
CA GLU A 86 13.94 -18.74 20.87
C GLU A 86 13.39 -17.30 20.93
N LEU A 87 13.98 -16.44 21.76
CA LEU A 87 13.64 -15.01 21.82
C LEU A 87 14.01 -14.30 20.52
N ALA A 88 15.20 -14.57 19.97
CA ALA A 88 15.64 -14.03 18.70
C ALA A 88 14.69 -14.44 17.55
N THR A 89 14.23 -15.69 17.55
CA THR A 89 13.21 -16.18 16.59
C THR A 89 11.91 -15.39 16.68
N GLN A 90 11.43 -15.13 17.90
CA GLN A 90 10.20 -14.35 18.10
C GLN A 90 10.37 -12.90 17.63
N ALA A 91 11.50 -12.27 17.95
CA ALA A 91 11.82 -10.93 17.48
C ALA A 91 11.88 -10.87 15.94
N ALA A 92 12.50 -11.86 15.29
CA ALA A 92 12.56 -11.94 13.83
C ALA A 92 11.16 -12.04 13.19
N LYS A 93 10.26 -12.84 13.77
CA LYS A 93 8.86 -12.92 13.30
C LYS A 93 8.14 -11.58 13.42
N GLN A 94 8.27 -10.92 14.57
CA GLN A 94 7.66 -9.61 14.80
C GLN A 94 8.18 -8.56 13.81
N LEU A 95 9.49 -8.56 13.53
CA LEU A 95 10.10 -7.65 12.58
C LEU A 95 9.53 -7.85 11.16
N THR A 96 9.34 -9.10 10.72
CA THR A 96 8.72 -9.41 9.43
C THR A 96 7.29 -8.86 9.36
N THR A 97 6.47 -9.10 10.38
CA THR A 97 5.10 -8.56 10.45
C THR A 97 5.10 -7.02 10.42
N GLN A 98 5.98 -6.38 11.17
CA GLN A 98 6.11 -4.92 11.18
C GLN A 98 6.55 -4.37 9.83
N LYS A 99 7.45 -5.05 9.11
CA LYS A 99 7.90 -4.66 7.77
C LYS A 99 6.74 -4.67 6.77
N ILE A 100 5.93 -5.73 6.78
CA ILE A 100 4.73 -5.84 5.92
C ILE A 100 3.74 -4.71 6.26
N ALA A 101 3.44 -4.51 7.54
CA ALA A 101 2.54 -3.44 7.98
C ALA A 101 3.05 -2.04 7.59
N LYS A 102 4.36 -1.80 7.68
CA LYS A 102 4.99 -0.55 7.24
C LYS A 102 4.85 -0.34 5.74
N GLN A 103 5.05 -1.39 4.94
CA GLN A 103 4.88 -1.33 3.48
C GLN A 103 3.42 -1.06 3.09
N ALA A 104 2.45 -1.69 3.75
CA ALA A 104 1.03 -1.42 3.55
C ALA A 104 0.71 0.06 3.82
N LYS A 105 1.13 0.58 4.99
CA LYS A 105 0.94 2.00 5.34
C LYS A 105 1.59 2.95 4.33
N GLN A 106 2.77 2.62 3.81
CA GLN A 106 3.42 3.43 2.78
C GLN A 106 2.63 3.45 1.46
N THR A 107 2.04 2.32 1.09
CA THR A 107 1.15 2.22 -0.08
C THR A 107 -0.11 3.05 0.13
N ASP A 108 -0.73 2.98 1.31
CA ASP A 108 -1.92 3.75 1.65
C ASP A 108 -1.65 5.26 1.59
N ILE A 109 -0.53 5.72 2.14
CA ILE A 109 -0.12 7.14 2.07
C ILE A 109 0.04 7.59 0.61
N LYS A 110 0.67 6.78 -0.24
CA LYS A 110 0.83 7.11 -1.67
C LYS A 110 -0.52 7.17 -2.38
N HIS A 111 -1.43 6.25 -2.06
CA HIS A 111 -2.78 6.23 -2.62
C HIS A 111 -3.55 7.49 -2.21
N LEU A 112 -3.59 7.81 -0.91
CA LEU A 112 -4.26 9.01 -0.37
C LEU A 112 -3.71 10.29 -0.99
N ASN A 113 -2.39 10.42 -1.14
CA ASN A 113 -1.78 11.57 -1.80
C ASN A 113 -2.26 11.72 -3.25
N ARG A 114 -2.37 10.61 -3.98
CA ARG A 114 -2.86 10.63 -5.36
C ARG A 114 -4.34 11.00 -5.42
N THR A 115 -5.17 10.42 -4.56
CA THR A 115 -6.60 10.76 -4.44
C THR A 115 -6.79 12.25 -4.15
N LEU A 116 -6.00 12.82 -3.23
CA LEU A 116 -6.07 14.25 -2.89
C LEU A 116 -5.73 15.13 -4.10
N ILE A 117 -4.67 14.79 -4.83
CA ILE A 117 -4.26 15.51 -6.05
C ILE A 117 -5.37 15.44 -7.10
N ASP A 118 -5.99 14.28 -7.30
CA ASP A 118 -7.04 14.11 -8.31
C ASP A 118 -8.32 14.86 -7.92
N LEU A 119 -8.70 14.85 -6.62
CA LEU A 119 -9.81 15.66 -6.10
C LEU A 119 -9.56 17.17 -6.29
N LEU A 120 -8.34 17.63 -6.03
CA LEU A 120 -7.96 19.04 -6.23
C LEU A 120 -8.02 19.42 -7.71
N ARG A 121 -7.49 18.58 -8.61
CA ARG A 121 -7.59 18.80 -10.07
C ARG A 121 -9.05 18.86 -10.52
N GLN A 122 -9.88 17.96 -10.01
CA GLN A 122 -11.29 17.90 -10.35
C GLN A 122 -12.04 19.15 -9.84
N SER A 123 -11.74 19.64 -8.64
CA SER A 123 -12.34 20.88 -8.12
C SER A 123 -11.95 22.11 -8.94
N ILE A 124 -10.67 22.20 -9.37
CA ILE A 124 -10.18 23.26 -10.25
C ILE A 124 -10.88 23.20 -11.61
N ALA A 125 -11.02 22.02 -12.20
CA ALA A 125 -11.70 21.83 -13.48
C ALA A 125 -13.18 22.23 -13.39
N ASN A 126 -13.88 21.80 -12.34
CA ASN A 126 -15.28 22.14 -12.09
C ASN A 126 -15.46 23.66 -11.90
N SER A 127 -14.55 24.31 -11.17
CA SER A 127 -14.58 25.76 -10.95
C SER A 127 -14.38 26.54 -12.25
N LYS A 128 -13.43 26.11 -13.10
CA LYS A 128 -13.22 26.72 -14.43
C LYS A 128 -14.42 26.53 -15.35
N ALA A 129 -15.04 25.35 -15.36
CA ALA A 129 -16.24 25.08 -16.15
C ALA A 129 -17.43 25.95 -15.70
N ALA A 130 -17.61 26.12 -14.39
CA ALA A 130 -18.65 27.01 -13.84
C ALA A 130 -18.41 28.48 -14.22
N ALA A 131 -17.16 28.96 -14.19
CA ALA A 131 -16.81 30.30 -14.62
C ALA A 131 -17.07 30.51 -16.13
N ALA A 132 -16.69 29.55 -16.98
CA ALA A 132 -16.94 29.59 -18.42
C ALA A 132 -18.45 29.64 -18.75
N ARG A 133 -19.28 28.88 -18.01
CA ARG A 133 -20.74 28.93 -18.15
C ARG A 133 -21.34 30.28 -17.74
N LYS A 134 -20.77 30.97 -16.75
CA LYS A 134 -21.18 32.33 -16.39
C LYS A 134 -20.71 33.40 -17.38
N GLN A 135 -19.61 33.14 -18.09
CA GLN A 135 -19.01 34.06 -19.05
C GLN A 135 -19.51 33.86 -20.48
N THR A 136 -20.32 32.85 -20.76
CA THR A 136 -21.03 32.80 -22.04
C THR A 136 -22.15 33.85 -21.92
N PRO A 137 -22.05 35.01 -22.57
CA PRO A 137 -23.22 35.84 -22.70
C PRO A 137 -24.19 34.97 -23.49
N ALA A 138 -25.41 34.77 -22.98
CA ALA A 138 -26.49 34.50 -23.90
C ALA A 138 -26.43 35.67 -24.89
N SER A 139 -25.86 35.43 -26.07
CA SER A 139 -25.93 36.37 -27.17
C SER A 139 -27.42 36.41 -27.49
N GLN A 140 -28.16 37.25 -26.77
CA GLN A 140 -29.43 37.75 -27.25
C GLN A 140 -29.05 38.39 -28.57
N ALA A 141 -29.26 37.65 -29.66
CA ALA A 141 -29.36 38.22 -30.98
C ALA A 141 -30.24 39.47 -30.80
N LYS A 142 -29.66 40.66 -31.00
CA LYS A 142 -30.39 41.92 -30.84
C LYS A 142 -31.62 41.82 -31.73
N GLN A 143 -32.79 41.55 -31.16
CA GLN A 143 -34.05 41.62 -31.88
C GLN A 143 -34.14 43.06 -32.40
N ILE A 144 -34.22 43.20 -33.72
CA ILE A 144 -34.40 44.50 -34.36
C ILE A 144 -35.75 45.04 -33.87
N THR A 145 -35.74 46.18 -33.21
CA THR A 145 -36.94 46.82 -32.68
C THR A 145 -37.52 47.81 -33.70
N GLU A 146 -38.79 48.16 -33.54
CA GLU A 146 -39.48 49.21 -34.31
C GLU A 146 -38.68 50.53 -34.34
N ALA A 147 -38.10 50.93 -33.20
CA ALA A 147 -37.24 52.10 -33.13
C ALA A 147 -35.95 51.94 -33.96
N GLY A 148 -35.39 50.73 -34.01
CA GLY A 148 -34.26 50.40 -34.88
C GLY A 148 -34.61 50.55 -36.36
N CYS A 149 -35.80 50.09 -36.76
CA CYS A 149 -36.30 50.26 -38.13
C CYS A 149 -36.50 51.73 -38.49
N ASN A 150 -37.11 52.52 -37.61
CA ASN A 150 -37.44 53.93 -37.83
C ASN A 150 -36.20 54.83 -37.99
N ASN A 151 -35.02 54.37 -37.57
CA ASN A 151 -33.76 55.07 -37.78
C ASN A 151 -33.26 55.01 -39.24
N HIS A 152 -33.77 54.09 -40.05
CA HIS A 152 -33.45 54.04 -41.47
C HIS A 152 -34.27 55.10 -42.23
N LYS A 153 -33.67 56.25 -42.51
CA LYS A 153 -34.33 57.37 -43.21
C LYS A 153 -34.34 57.24 -44.74
N LYS A 154 -33.74 56.18 -45.28
CA LYS A 154 -33.67 55.89 -46.73
C LYS A 154 -33.97 54.42 -46.98
N ASN A 155 -34.80 54.13 -47.99
CA ASN A 155 -35.15 52.75 -48.39
C ASN A 155 -33.90 51.89 -48.64
N ALA A 156 -32.86 52.45 -49.29
CA ALA A 156 -31.61 51.76 -49.59
C ALA A 156 -30.80 51.29 -48.36
N THR A 157 -31.03 51.90 -47.19
CA THR A 157 -30.29 51.58 -45.94
C THR A 157 -31.01 50.60 -45.03
N ARG A 158 -32.22 50.17 -45.41
CA ARG A 158 -33.09 49.29 -44.64
C ARG A 158 -32.53 47.88 -44.52
N LYS A 159 -32.66 47.27 -43.35
CA LYS A 159 -32.35 45.85 -43.11
C LYS A 159 -33.62 45.06 -42.83
N THR A 160 -33.65 43.79 -43.22
CA THR A 160 -34.67 42.83 -42.76
C THR A 160 -34.58 42.71 -41.24
N PRO A 161 -35.69 42.71 -40.49
CA PRO A 161 -37.09 42.55 -40.92
C PRO A 161 -37.89 43.87 -41.06
N CYS A 162 -37.26 45.00 -41.40
CA CYS A 162 -37.99 46.24 -41.62
C CYS A 162 -38.58 46.36 -43.04
N THR A 163 -39.71 47.06 -43.19
CA THR A 163 -40.40 47.37 -44.46
C THR A 163 -40.55 48.88 -44.65
N TRP A 164 -40.46 49.33 -45.91
CA TRP A 164 -40.56 50.75 -46.27
C TRP A 164 -41.97 51.08 -46.77
N HIS A 165 -42.57 52.14 -46.22
CA HIS A 165 -43.90 52.64 -46.53
C HIS A 165 -43.78 54.00 -47.22
N GLU A 166 -43.84 54.01 -48.55
CA GLU A 166 -43.63 55.25 -49.34
C GLU A 166 -44.70 56.31 -49.07
N SER A 167 -45.94 55.88 -48.80
CA SER A 167 -47.10 56.71 -48.50
C SER A 167 -47.10 57.32 -47.09
N GLU A 168 -46.15 56.94 -46.23
CA GLU A 168 -46.02 57.56 -44.90
C GLU A 168 -45.51 59.00 -45.04
N SER A 169 -46.19 59.92 -44.35
CA SER A 169 -45.92 61.36 -44.42
C SER A 169 -44.77 61.76 -43.50
N ASP A 170 -44.60 61.05 -42.37
CA ASP A 170 -43.49 61.22 -41.46
C ASP A 170 -42.25 60.48 -41.98
N ILE A 171 -41.24 61.23 -42.44
CA ILE A 171 -39.98 60.66 -42.93
C ILE A 171 -39.29 59.78 -41.88
N ASN A 172 -39.56 60.00 -40.59
CA ASN A 172 -39.00 59.21 -39.50
C ASN A 172 -39.72 57.89 -39.26
N LYS A 173 -40.86 57.67 -39.89
CA LYS A 173 -41.68 56.46 -39.77
C LYS A 173 -41.84 55.70 -41.08
N LYS A 174 -41.15 56.12 -42.15
CA LYS A 174 -41.21 55.42 -43.44
C LYS A 174 -40.64 54.00 -43.38
N CYS A 175 -39.80 53.67 -42.40
CA CYS A 175 -39.22 52.34 -42.25
C CYS A 175 -39.68 51.69 -40.95
N LYS A 176 -40.65 50.79 -41.01
CA LYS A 176 -41.26 50.14 -39.83
C LYS A 176 -40.85 48.67 -39.73
N LEU A 177 -40.93 48.08 -38.56
CA LEU A 177 -40.73 46.64 -38.37
C LEU A 177 -41.88 45.89 -39.03
N ASP A 178 -41.55 44.87 -39.83
CA ASP A 178 -42.54 44.01 -40.47
C ASP A 178 -42.77 42.77 -39.60
N PRO A 179 -43.93 42.66 -38.92
CA PRO A 179 -44.19 41.54 -38.03
C PRO A 179 -44.19 40.19 -38.78
N VAL A 180 -44.42 40.17 -40.09
CA VAL A 180 -44.41 38.95 -40.93
C VAL A 180 -42.99 38.46 -41.23
N LYS A 181 -41.99 39.34 -41.14
CA LYS A 181 -40.57 39.00 -41.41
C LYS A 181 -39.77 38.74 -40.14
N VAL A 182 -40.37 38.94 -38.98
CA VAL A 182 -39.78 38.70 -37.65
C VAL A 182 -39.99 37.24 -37.21
N GLU A 183 -40.97 36.53 -37.79
CA GLU A 183 -41.17 35.08 -37.70
C GLU A 183 -40.38 34.32 -38.79
#